data_AF-A0A8C7EYM9-F1
#
_entry.id   AF-A0A8C7EYM9-F1
#
_cell.length_a   1.000
_cell.length_b   1.000
_cell.length_c   1.000
_cell.angle_alpha   90.00
_cell.angle_beta   90.00
_cell.angle_gamma   90.00
#
_symmetry.space_group_name_H-M   'P 1'
#
loop_
_entity.id
_entity.type
_entity.pdbx_description
1 polymer ?
#
loop_
_entity_poly.entity_id
_entity_poly.type
_entity_poly.pdbx_seq_one_letter_code
_entity_poly.pdbx_strand_id
1 'polypeptide(L)'
;MARSKARIYTCIALTLVSAIGIIILCTAFAKQKCTEGVFRSAAVAADSEICSKIGRDILQRGGSAVDGAIAALLCTSVINPQSMGIGGGSIFTVMDSSGKVKIINSRETVPQEFNPDLLSGCPHTFQMMTGSQWIGVPGEIRGYEQAHRLFGKLPWASLFHPTIKLAREGFPVPQVLGRFIPLINTDETLPVRQLFLDKNGNLLKVGDTVKFEKLADTLEIIANQGADAFYTGKVAEDLIGDIKEAGGTLSMKDLELFKVTVTDAWTIPLGEYQMHFPPPPSGGAILSFILNIMKEYTLNSASLMGKQKTLTYQRYIEACKFSNGLRKYIRDPHFNSEPRALKFTEQQFADHFRAMISSNETHDAQYYNIAPYLDTMGTTHVSVIAEDGTAVSVTSTINHMFGSRVFSPKTGVILNNELADFCGKADHIVAGEQPPSSMSPVVLQSKYKTLVIGGSGGSMITTGMALTLMNHLWFGKSLEEAIAAPVVFVDSKNALKFEPDFDKAVVEDLKNFGHTVEDQKYFYNVVNAVEKDIGCIQAVSDSRKMGKAAGY
;
A
#
# COMPACT_ATOMS: atom_id res chain seq x y z
N MET A 1 36.45 39.26 -57.89
CA MET A 1 36.52 38.55 -56.59
C MET A 1 35.26 38.65 -55.71
N ALA A 2 34.45 39.72 -55.77
CA ALA A 2 33.27 39.88 -54.90
C ALA A 2 32.15 38.83 -55.11
N ARG A 3 31.88 38.43 -56.36
CA ARG A 3 30.85 37.39 -56.69
C ARG A 3 31.18 35.99 -56.16
N SER A 4 32.46 35.69 -55.94
CA SER A 4 32.91 34.38 -55.41
C SER A 4 32.67 34.28 -53.90
N LYS A 5 32.91 35.35 -53.15
CA LYS A 5 32.65 35.40 -51.70
C LYS A 5 31.16 35.26 -51.37
N ALA A 6 30.28 35.93 -52.12
CA ALA A 6 28.83 35.83 -51.93
C ALA A 6 28.32 34.39 -52.10
N ARG A 7 28.79 33.66 -53.12
CA ARG A 7 28.42 32.24 -53.32
C ARG A 7 28.89 31.33 -52.18
N ILE A 8 30.08 31.59 -51.63
CA ILE A 8 30.63 30.83 -50.50
C ILE A 8 29.76 31.06 -49.24
N TYR A 9 29.39 32.31 -48.95
CA TYR A 9 28.53 32.60 -47.80
C TYR A 9 27.11 32.01 -47.95
N THR A 10 26.54 32.03 -49.15
CA THR A 10 25.23 31.38 -49.40
C THR A 10 25.29 29.86 -49.25
N CYS A 11 26.37 29.22 -49.73
CA CYS A 11 26.58 27.78 -49.51
C CYS A 11 26.71 27.43 -48.03
N ILE A 12 27.50 28.19 -47.26
CA ILE A 12 27.68 27.97 -45.82
C ILE A 12 26.34 28.13 -45.08
N ALA A 13 25.57 29.17 -45.40
CA ALA A 13 24.26 29.39 -44.80
C ALA A 13 23.26 28.26 -45.12
N LEU A 14 23.22 27.78 -46.37
CA LEU A 14 22.38 26.65 -46.76
C LEU A 14 22.78 25.34 -46.05
N THR A 15 24.07 25.08 -45.87
CA THR A 15 24.54 23.90 -45.13
C THR A 15 24.21 23.98 -43.64
N LEU A 16 24.27 25.18 -43.04
CA LEU A 16 23.89 25.40 -41.64
C LEU A 16 22.38 25.22 -41.42
N VAL A 17 21.55 25.77 -42.32
CA VAL A 17 20.09 25.59 -42.26
C VAL A 17 19.71 24.13 -42.46
N SER A 18 20.37 23.41 -43.38
CA SER A 18 20.16 21.98 -43.59
C SER A 18 20.59 21.16 -42.37
N ALA A 19 21.74 21.45 -41.76
CA ALA A 19 22.21 20.78 -40.54
C ALA A 19 21.27 21.01 -39.36
N ILE A 20 20.81 22.25 -39.15
CA ILE A 20 19.82 22.57 -38.11
C ILE A 20 18.49 21.85 -38.39
N GLY A 21 18.04 21.84 -39.65
CA GLY A 21 16.85 21.11 -40.07
C GLY A 21 16.96 19.61 -39.78
N ILE A 22 18.11 18.99 -40.07
CA ILE A 22 18.37 17.57 -39.77
C ILE A 22 18.42 17.34 -38.26
N ILE A 23 19.03 18.22 -37.47
CA ILE A 23 19.06 18.09 -36.00
C ILE A 23 17.65 18.20 -35.40
N ILE A 24 16.83 19.15 -35.87
CA ILE A 24 15.43 19.29 -35.46
C ILE A 24 14.62 18.06 -35.88
N LEU A 25 14.83 17.55 -37.10
CA LEU A 25 14.17 16.34 -37.58
C LEU A 25 14.58 15.12 -36.75
N CYS A 26 15.88 14.93 -36.50
CA CYS A 26 16.42 13.85 -35.68
C CYS A 26 15.95 13.92 -34.23
N THR A 27 15.85 15.11 -33.63
CA THR A 27 15.31 15.28 -32.26
C THR A 27 13.79 15.07 -32.20
N ALA A 28 13.05 15.45 -33.25
CA ALA A 28 11.62 15.17 -33.37
C ALA A 28 11.33 13.67 -33.56
N PHE A 29 12.17 12.96 -34.32
CA PHE A 29 12.07 11.50 -34.50
C PHE A 29 12.72 10.69 -33.38
N ALA A 30 13.60 11.30 -32.56
CA ALA A 30 14.17 10.70 -31.35
C ALA A 30 13.25 10.79 -30.12
N LYS A 31 12.01 11.28 -30.27
CA LYS A 31 10.96 10.99 -29.28
C LYS A 31 10.72 9.49 -29.28
N GLN A 32 11.41 8.82 -28.36
CA GLN A 32 11.33 7.39 -28.11
C GLN A 32 9.85 6.98 -28.08
N LYS A 33 9.45 6.12 -29.03
CA LYS A 33 8.10 5.57 -29.03
C LYS A 33 8.00 4.66 -27.82
N CYS A 34 7.35 5.12 -26.75
CA CYS A 34 6.93 4.23 -25.68
C CYS A 34 6.05 3.13 -26.29
N THR A 35 6.22 1.90 -25.81
CA THR A 35 5.42 0.74 -26.25
C THR A 35 3.95 0.93 -25.87
N GLU A 36 3.08 0.11 -26.45
CA GLU A 36 1.67 0.08 -26.09
C GLU A 36 1.50 -0.24 -24.59
N GLY A 37 0.56 0.43 -23.90
CA GLY A 37 0.37 0.29 -22.44
C GLY A 37 1.24 1.19 -21.55
N VAL A 38 1.99 2.13 -22.14
CA VAL A 38 2.91 3.04 -21.43
C VAL A 38 2.46 4.50 -21.56
N PHE A 39 2.52 5.26 -20.46
CA PHE A 39 2.14 6.67 -20.36
C PHE A 39 3.35 7.59 -20.54
N ARG A 40 3.13 8.89 -20.79
CA ARG A 40 4.22 9.84 -21.10
C ARG A 40 4.46 10.86 -20.00
N SER A 41 3.39 11.26 -19.32
CA SER A 41 3.41 12.44 -18.45
C SER A 41 3.23 12.04 -17.01
N ALA A 42 2.15 11.31 -16.71
CA ALA A 42 1.82 10.90 -15.35
C ALA A 42 1.00 9.61 -15.35
N ALA A 43 1.03 8.88 -14.24
CA ALA A 43 0.22 7.68 -14.05
C ALA A 43 -0.12 7.42 -12.58
N VAL A 44 -1.25 6.74 -12.38
CA VAL A 44 -1.81 6.29 -11.11
C VAL A 44 -2.12 4.80 -11.21
N ALA A 45 -1.65 4.01 -10.25
CA ALA A 45 -2.02 2.61 -10.09
C ALA A 45 -2.73 2.41 -8.75
N ALA A 46 -4.01 2.06 -8.79
CA ALA A 46 -4.85 1.76 -7.63
C ALA A 46 -5.59 0.41 -7.81
N ASP A 47 -6.25 -0.06 -6.74
CA ASP A 47 -7.01 -1.32 -6.71
C ASP A 47 -8.28 -1.32 -7.58
N SER A 48 -8.58 -0.23 -8.29
CA SER A 48 -9.72 -0.17 -9.23
C SER A 48 -9.46 0.81 -10.36
N GLU A 49 -10.02 0.51 -11.54
CA GLU A 49 -9.88 1.37 -12.72
C GLU A 49 -10.49 2.76 -12.51
N ILE A 50 -11.65 2.85 -11.86
CA ILE A 50 -12.34 4.12 -11.63
C ILE A 50 -11.53 5.03 -10.69
N CYS A 51 -10.91 4.49 -9.65
CA CYS A 51 -10.10 5.30 -8.73
C CYS A 51 -8.76 5.71 -9.33
N SER A 52 -8.14 4.84 -10.14
CA SER A 52 -6.97 5.24 -10.95
C SER A 52 -7.32 6.39 -11.90
N LYS A 53 -8.48 6.33 -12.57
CA LYS A 53 -8.95 7.42 -13.45
C LYS A 53 -9.21 8.72 -12.69
N ILE A 54 -9.86 8.67 -11.53
CA ILE A 54 -10.08 9.87 -10.70
C ILE A 54 -8.74 10.49 -10.29
N GLY A 55 -7.77 9.70 -9.83
CA GLY A 55 -6.44 10.20 -9.50
C GLY A 55 -5.74 10.83 -10.71
N ARG A 56 -5.79 10.17 -11.88
CA ARG A 56 -5.26 10.70 -13.14
C ARG A 56 -5.92 12.02 -13.54
N ASP A 57 -7.24 12.13 -13.43
CA ASP A 57 -7.97 13.33 -13.84
C ASP A 57 -7.62 14.54 -12.96
N ILE A 58 -7.28 14.30 -11.70
CA ILE A 58 -6.71 15.32 -10.80
C ILE A 58 -5.32 15.76 -11.27
N LEU A 59 -4.46 14.83 -11.69
CA LEU A 59 -3.15 15.16 -12.27
C LEU A 59 -3.29 15.99 -13.56
N GLN A 60 -4.23 15.62 -14.45
CA GLN A 60 -4.51 16.36 -15.69
C GLN A 60 -4.95 17.80 -15.45
N ARG A 61 -5.53 18.08 -14.28
CA ARG A 61 -5.95 19.43 -13.87
C ARG A 61 -4.82 20.24 -13.22
N GLY A 62 -3.57 19.75 -13.27
CA GLY A 62 -2.40 20.40 -12.68
C GLY A 62 -2.15 20.04 -11.21
N GLY A 63 -2.76 18.97 -10.71
CA GLY A 63 -2.51 18.46 -9.36
C GLY A 63 -1.13 17.84 -9.19
N SER A 64 -0.66 17.80 -7.95
CA SER A 64 0.53 17.07 -7.52
C SER A 64 0.29 15.56 -7.46
N ALA A 65 1.37 14.78 -7.33
CA ALA A 65 1.25 13.35 -7.04
C ALA A 65 0.43 13.07 -5.76
N VAL A 66 0.53 13.95 -4.74
CA VAL A 66 -0.26 13.86 -3.51
C VAL A 66 -1.74 14.14 -3.75
N ASP A 67 -2.08 15.15 -4.55
CA ASP A 67 -3.48 15.44 -4.91
C ASP A 67 -4.12 14.25 -5.62
N GLY A 68 -3.41 13.65 -6.58
CA GLY A 68 -3.87 12.47 -7.31
C GLY A 68 -4.02 11.24 -6.39
N ALA A 69 -3.09 11.05 -5.46
CA ALA A 69 -3.15 9.96 -4.48
C ALA A 69 -4.34 10.11 -3.53
N ILE A 70 -4.55 11.29 -2.94
CA ILE A 70 -5.68 11.56 -2.03
C ILE A 70 -7.01 11.34 -2.75
N ALA A 71 -7.18 11.84 -3.97
CA ALA A 71 -8.42 11.64 -4.72
C ALA A 71 -8.68 10.16 -5.06
N ALA A 72 -7.63 9.40 -5.41
CA ALA A 72 -7.74 7.96 -5.64
C ALA A 72 -8.10 7.18 -4.37
N LEU A 73 -7.53 7.55 -3.21
CA LEU A 73 -7.85 6.92 -1.93
C LEU A 73 -9.28 7.27 -1.46
N LEU A 74 -9.71 8.53 -1.61
CA LEU A 74 -11.09 8.92 -1.34
C LEU A 74 -12.06 8.10 -2.19
N CYS A 75 -11.80 7.94 -3.50
CA CYS A 75 -12.60 7.05 -4.34
C CYS A 75 -12.59 5.61 -3.84
N THR A 76 -11.42 5.12 -3.41
CA THR A 76 -11.27 3.75 -2.94
C THR A 76 -12.09 3.49 -1.67
N SER A 77 -12.32 4.52 -0.85
CA SER A 77 -13.16 4.42 0.36
C SER A 77 -14.63 4.07 0.09
N VAL A 78 -15.12 4.29 -1.14
CA VAL A 78 -16.46 3.86 -1.55
C VAL A 78 -16.43 2.66 -2.49
N ILE A 79 -15.42 2.54 -3.35
CA ILE A 79 -15.31 1.42 -4.30
C ILE A 79 -14.88 0.11 -3.64
N ASN A 80 -13.95 0.19 -2.67
CA ASN A 80 -13.45 -0.94 -1.89
C ASN A 80 -13.53 -0.64 -0.37
N PRO A 81 -14.73 -0.33 0.17
CA PRO A 81 -14.95 0.07 1.56
C PRO A 81 -14.59 -1.03 2.57
N GLN A 82 -14.50 -2.28 2.12
CA GLN A 82 -14.01 -3.39 2.92
C GLN A 82 -12.51 -3.30 3.22
N SER A 83 -11.73 -2.54 2.45
CA SER A 83 -10.27 -2.53 2.53
C SER A 83 -9.70 -1.33 3.27
N MET A 84 -10.32 -0.16 3.13
CA MET A 84 -9.87 1.12 3.67
C MET A 84 -11.01 2.13 3.73
N GLY A 85 -10.80 3.23 4.45
CA GLY A 85 -11.72 4.36 4.48
C GLY A 85 -11.32 5.41 5.51
N ILE A 86 -12.09 6.50 5.60
CA ILE A 86 -11.77 7.63 6.48
C ILE A 86 -11.83 7.31 7.99
N GLY A 87 -12.35 6.13 8.33
CA GLY A 87 -12.33 5.58 9.68
C GLY A 87 -11.07 4.76 10.01
N GLY A 88 -10.03 4.81 9.18
CA GLY A 88 -8.76 4.12 9.38
C GLY A 88 -7.55 5.05 9.34
N GLY A 89 -6.44 4.58 8.75
CA GLY A 89 -5.18 5.28 8.70
C GLY A 89 -4.32 4.92 7.49
N SER A 90 -3.28 5.72 7.25
CA SER A 90 -2.39 5.56 6.11
C SER A 90 -0.95 5.97 6.40
N ILE A 91 -0.06 5.50 5.51
CA ILE A 91 1.35 5.89 5.51
C ILE A 91 1.73 6.28 4.09
N PHE A 92 2.13 7.54 3.92
CA PHE A 92 2.65 8.06 2.66
C PHE A 92 4.17 8.04 2.66
N THR A 93 4.75 7.61 1.54
CA THR A 93 6.14 7.83 1.15
C THR A 93 6.12 8.77 -0.05
N VAL A 94 6.47 10.04 0.17
CA VAL A 94 6.38 11.12 -0.83
C VAL A 94 7.77 11.55 -1.24
N MET A 95 8.08 11.42 -2.53
CA MET A 95 9.30 11.97 -3.13
C MET A 95 8.96 13.29 -3.82
N ASP A 96 9.64 14.37 -3.42
CA ASP A 96 9.51 15.67 -4.05
C ASP A 96 10.33 15.76 -5.37
N SER A 97 10.18 16.86 -6.10
CA SER A 97 10.87 17.07 -7.38
C SER A 97 12.39 17.23 -7.24
N SER A 98 12.91 17.44 -6.03
CA SER A 98 14.35 17.44 -5.75
C SER A 98 14.91 16.03 -5.48
N GLY A 99 14.04 15.02 -5.36
CA GLY A 99 14.38 13.65 -5.00
C GLY A 99 14.45 13.40 -3.49
N LYS A 100 14.07 14.36 -2.64
CA LYS A 100 13.99 14.13 -1.18
C LYS A 100 12.71 13.39 -0.86
N VAL A 101 12.80 12.43 0.06
CA VAL A 101 11.67 11.57 0.44
C VAL A 101 11.23 11.85 1.88
N LYS A 102 9.96 12.20 2.06
CA LYS A 102 9.31 12.38 3.35
C LYS A 102 8.28 11.29 3.59
N ILE A 103 8.14 10.94 4.85
CA ILE A 103 7.13 10.00 5.34
C ILE A 103 6.08 10.79 6.08
N ILE A 104 4.81 10.52 5.78
CA ILE A 104 3.67 11.06 6.52
C ILE A 104 2.90 9.87 7.05
N ASN A 105 2.99 9.65 8.36
CA ASN A 105 2.41 8.50 9.03
C ASN A 105 1.20 8.96 9.85
N SER A 106 0.02 8.56 9.40
CA SER A 106 -1.26 8.75 10.06
C SER A 106 -1.89 7.41 10.43
N ARG A 107 -1.05 6.46 10.87
CA ARG A 107 -1.47 5.24 11.55
C ARG A 107 -2.34 5.60 12.76
N GLU A 108 -3.35 4.78 12.99
CA GLU A 108 -4.23 4.88 14.13
C GLU A 108 -3.46 4.79 15.45
N THR A 109 -4.01 5.37 16.51
CA THR A 109 -3.40 5.32 17.86
C THR A 109 -4.34 4.66 18.85
N VAL A 110 -3.79 4.08 19.91
CA VAL A 110 -4.56 3.62 21.08
C VAL A 110 -5.29 4.83 21.70
N PRO A 111 -6.61 4.76 21.99
CA PRO A 111 -7.33 5.82 22.70
C PRO A 111 -6.75 6.09 24.10
N GLN A 112 -7.10 7.23 24.71
CA GLN A 112 -6.76 7.56 26.10
C GLN A 112 -7.42 6.59 27.08
N GLU A 113 -8.68 6.22 26.82
CA GLU A 113 -9.41 5.21 27.59
C GLU A 113 -9.53 3.93 26.77
N PHE A 114 -8.97 2.85 27.29
CA PHE A 114 -9.03 1.52 26.68
C PHE A 114 -9.01 0.45 27.79
N ASN A 115 -9.43 -0.78 27.45
CA ASN A 115 -9.31 -1.90 28.39
C ASN A 115 -7.83 -2.33 28.50
N PRO A 116 -7.18 -2.23 29.67
CA PRO A 116 -5.79 -2.67 29.85
C PRO A 116 -5.56 -4.15 29.52
N ASP A 117 -6.59 -4.98 29.69
CA ASP A 117 -6.57 -6.41 29.39
C ASP A 117 -7.01 -6.74 27.95
N LEU A 118 -7.09 -5.74 27.05
CA LEU A 118 -7.55 -5.93 25.66
C LEU A 118 -6.82 -7.10 24.95
N LEU A 119 -5.51 -7.21 25.17
CA LEU A 119 -4.69 -8.25 24.54
C LEU A 119 -4.96 -9.67 25.07
N SER A 120 -5.52 -9.80 26.27
CA SER A 120 -5.96 -11.11 26.80
C SER A 120 -7.13 -11.68 25.99
N GLY A 121 -7.85 -10.84 25.23
CA GLY A 121 -8.88 -11.25 24.28
C GLY A 121 -8.38 -11.64 22.89
N CYS A 122 -7.05 -11.62 22.66
CA CYS A 122 -6.49 -12.03 21.37
C CYS A 122 -6.68 -13.54 21.15
N PRO A 123 -7.23 -13.96 20.00
CA PRO A 123 -7.37 -15.37 19.68
C PRO A 123 -6.03 -16.06 19.41
N HIS A 124 -5.98 -17.38 19.57
CA HIS A 124 -4.82 -18.21 19.26
C HIS A 124 -4.71 -18.61 17.78
N THR A 125 -5.80 -18.44 17.02
CA THR A 125 -5.89 -18.71 15.59
C THR A 125 -6.47 -17.51 14.88
N PHE A 126 -6.12 -17.33 13.61
CA PHE A 126 -6.69 -16.25 12.81
C PHE A 126 -8.23 -16.33 12.78
N GLN A 127 -8.86 -15.23 13.16
CA GLN A 127 -10.28 -14.96 12.99
C GLN A 127 -10.45 -13.48 12.68
N MET A 128 -11.55 -13.13 12.01
CA MET A 128 -11.89 -11.74 11.77
C MET A 128 -12.20 -11.05 13.11
N MET A 129 -11.28 -10.20 13.55
CA MET A 129 -11.43 -9.42 14.79
C MET A 129 -12.47 -8.32 14.59
N THR A 130 -13.59 -8.40 15.30
CA THR A 130 -14.72 -7.45 15.22
C THR A 130 -14.96 -6.80 16.58
N GLY A 131 -15.69 -5.69 16.59
CA GLY A 131 -16.12 -5.01 17.80
C GLY A 131 -15.38 -3.71 18.09
N SER A 132 -16.07 -2.84 18.83
CA SER A 132 -15.67 -1.46 19.10
C SER A 132 -14.43 -1.32 19.97
N GLN A 133 -14.08 -2.35 20.74
CA GLN A 133 -12.88 -2.40 21.58
C GLN A 133 -11.57 -2.43 20.78
N TRP A 134 -11.61 -2.80 19.49
CA TRP A 134 -10.44 -2.85 18.62
C TRP A 134 -10.22 -1.58 17.79
N ILE A 135 -11.11 -0.59 17.92
CA ILE A 135 -11.05 0.66 17.16
C ILE A 135 -9.88 1.51 17.69
N GLY A 136 -8.92 1.82 16.83
CA GLY A 136 -7.94 2.86 17.06
C GLY A 136 -8.45 4.23 16.58
N VAL A 137 -7.84 5.31 17.07
CA VAL A 137 -8.19 6.68 16.68
C VAL A 137 -7.95 6.89 15.18
N PRO A 138 -8.99 7.18 14.36
CA PRO A 138 -8.83 7.31 12.91
C PRO A 138 -7.93 8.48 12.52
N GLY A 139 -6.92 8.20 11.69
CA GLY A 139 -5.91 9.17 11.27
C GLY A 139 -5.99 9.65 9.82
N GLU A 140 -6.77 8.95 8.99
CA GLU A 140 -6.77 9.10 7.53
C GLU A 140 -6.91 10.55 7.05
N ILE A 141 -7.94 11.28 7.52
CA ILE A 141 -8.22 12.65 7.09
C ILE A 141 -7.14 13.63 7.52
N ARG A 142 -6.59 13.48 8.74
CA ARG A 142 -5.46 14.31 9.19
C ARG A 142 -4.19 14.01 8.40
N GLY A 143 -3.98 12.75 8.02
CA GLY A 143 -2.90 12.34 7.11
C GLY A 143 -3.00 13.03 5.76
N TYR A 144 -4.19 13.02 5.16
CA TYR A 144 -4.46 13.70 3.89
C TYR A 144 -4.23 15.20 3.98
N GLU A 145 -4.69 15.86 5.05
CA GLU A 145 -4.45 17.28 5.26
C GLU A 145 -2.95 17.59 5.36
N GLN A 146 -2.21 16.82 6.15
CA GLN A 146 -0.78 17.05 6.33
C GLN A 146 -0.01 16.83 5.02
N ALA A 147 -0.39 15.82 4.23
CA ALA A 147 0.19 15.58 2.90
C ALA A 147 -0.15 16.71 1.92
N HIS A 148 -1.42 17.10 1.86
CA HIS A 148 -1.90 18.19 1.00
C HIS A 148 -1.25 19.53 1.35
N ARG A 149 -1.09 19.84 2.64
CA ARG A 149 -0.43 21.06 3.10
C ARG A 149 1.05 21.12 2.69
N LEU A 150 1.74 19.98 2.70
CA LEU A 150 3.17 19.92 2.37
C LEU A 150 3.43 19.89 0.86
N PHE A 151 2.56 19.22 0.09
CA PHE A 151 2.86 18.85 -1.30
C PHE A 151 1.70 19.07 -2.29
N GLY A 152 0.50 19.40 -1.79
CA GLY A 152 -0.69 19.64 -2.59
C GLY A 152 -0.60 20.92 -3.42
N LYS A 153 -1.31 20.93 -4.55
CA LYS A 153 -1.37 22.05 -5.51
C LYS A 153 -2.78 22.51 -5.79
N LEU A 154 -3.75 21.60 -5.85
CA LEU A 154 -5.15 21.95 -6.09
C LEU A 154 -5.87 22.38 -4.80
N PRO A 155 -6.97 23.14 -4.89
CA PRO A 155 -7.81 23.41 -3.73
C PRO A 155 -8.30 22.12 -3.07
N TRP A 156 -8.20 22.02 -1.74
CA TRP A 156 -8.58 20.85 -0.94
C TRP A 156 -9.91 20.22 -1.37
N ALA A 157 -10.98 21.01 -1.43
CA ALA A 157 -12.32 20.56 -1.79
C ALA A 157 -12.37 19.85 -3.16
N SER A 158 -11.53 20.25 -4.10
CA SER A 158 -11.52 19.69 -5.46
C SER A 158 -11.11 18.22 -5.51
N LEU A 159 -10.39 17.73 -4.50
CA LEU A 159 -9.99 16.33 -4.36
C LEU A 159 -11.16 15.43 -3.94
N PHE A 160 -12.18 16.00 -3.30
CA PHE A 160 -13.32 15.28 -2.73
C PHE A 160 -14.50 15.21 -3.70
N HIS A 161 -14.71 16.23 -4.53
CA HIS A 161 -15.88 16.33 -5.40
C HIS A 161 -16.16 15.10 -6.27
N PRO A 162 -15.17 14.44 -6.90
CA PRO A 162 -15.43 13.23 -7.69
C PRO A 162 -16.05 12.11 -6.85
N THR A 163 -15.53 11.90 -5.64
CA THR A 163 -15.99 10.86 -4.72
C THR A 163 -17.34 11.21 -4.09
N ILE A 164 -17.57 12.48 -3.71
CA ILE A 164 -18.87 12.95 -3.19
C ILE A 164 -19.97 12.66 -4.21
N LYS A 165 -19.72 12.98 -5.48
CA LYS A 165 -20.66 12.70 -6.58
C LYS A 165 -20.93 11.20 -6.69
N LEU A 166 -19.88 10.39 -6.75
CA LEU A 166 -19.96 8.94 -6.86
C LEU A 166 -20.74 8.31 -5.69
N ALA A 167 -20.48 8.76 -4.46
CA ALA A 167 -21.12 8.29 -3.25
C ALA A 167 -22.63 8.62 -3.20
N ARG A 168 -23.01 9.82 -3.69
CA ARG A 168 -24.40 10.32 -3.67
C ARG A 168 -25.25 9.76 -4.81
N GLU A 169 -24.70 9.72 -6.03
CA GLU A 169 -25.40 9.20 -7.21
C GLU A 169 -25.48 7.67 -7.19
N GLY A 170 -24.47 7.02 -6.60
CA GLY A 170 -24.32 5.58 -6.55
C GLY A 170 -23.63 5.01 -7.77
N PHE A 171 -23.22 3.75 -7.66
CA PHE A 171 -22.52 3.02 -8.71
C PHE A 171 -22.81 1.52 -8.59
N PRO A 172 -22.63 0.73 -9.67
CA PRO A 172 -22.79 -0.71 -9.60
C PRO A 172 -21.75 -1.33 -8.67
N VAL A 173 -22.18 -2.20 -7.74
CA VAL A 173 -21.31 -2.95 -6.84
C VAL A 173 -20.19 -3.63 -7.65
N PRO A 174 -18.93 -3.27 -7.41
CA PRO A 174 -17.80 -3.86 -8.12
C PRO A 174 -17.65 -5.36 -7.84
N GLN A 175 -17.04 -6.08 -8.77
CA GLN A 175 -16.76 -7.52 -8.63
C GLN A 175 -16.02 -7.84 -7.33
N VAL A 176 -15.01 -7.04 -6.96
CA VAL A 176 -14.23 -7.25 -5.73
C VAL A 176 -15.11 -7.09 -4.49
N LEU A 177 -15.80 -5.96 -4.34
CA LEU A 177 -16.70 -5.72 -3.21
C LEU A 177 -17.78 -6.81 -3.10
N GLY A 178 -18.36 -7.23 -4.23
CA GLY A 178 -19.37 -8.30 -4.25
C GLY A 178 -18.88 -9.66 -3.71
N ARG A 179 -17.56 -9.92 -3.72
CA ARG A 179 -16.98 -11.12 -3.06
C ARG A 179 -17.02 -11.03 -1.52
N PHE A 180 -17.06 -9.82 -0.97
CA PHE A 180 -16.96 -9.57 0.47
C PHE A 180 -18.30 -9.24 1.14
N ILE A 181 -19.28 -8.71 0.41
CA ILE A 181 -20.63 -8.45 0.94
C ILE A 181 -21.25 -9.70 1.64
N PRO A 182 -21.09 -10.94 1.14
CA PRO A 182 -21.61 -12.11 1.85
C PRO A 182 -21.00 -12.35 3.25
N LEU A 183 -19.82 -11.79 3.56
CA LEU A 183 -19.14 -11.98 4.84
C LEU A 183 -19.76 -11.18 6.00
N ILE A 184 -20.64 -10.21 5.67
CA ILE A 184 -21.37 -9.37 6.63
C ILE A 184 -22.86 -9.75 6.70
N ASN A 185 -23.18 -11.01 6.39
CA ASN A 185 -24.53 -11.54 6.50
C ASN A 185 -24.79 -12.22 7.85
N THR A 186 -24.39 -11.58 8.96
CA THR A 186 -24.61 -12.09 10.32
C THR A 186 -25.22 -11.02 11.22
N ASP A 187 -25.92 -11.42 12.28
CA ASP A 187 -26.58 -10.49 13.21
C ASP A 187 -25.56 -9.61 13.96
N GLU A 188 -24.34 -10.09 14.17
CA GLU A 188 -23.22 -9.33 14.75
C GLU A 188 -22.71 -8.18 13.84
N THR A 189 -23.16 -8.13 12.58
CA THR A 189 -22.72 -7.14 11.58
C THR A 189 -23.82 -6.21 11.11
N LEU A 190 -24.95 -6.19 11.82
CA LEU A 190 -26.15 -5.44 11.44
C LEU A 190 -25.87 -3.99 11.00
N PRO A 191 -25.02 -3.18 11.67
CA PRO A 191 -24.76 -1.80 11.25
C PRO A 191 -24.14 -1.70 9.86
N VAL A 192 -23.05 -2.41 9.58
CA VAL A 192 -22.39 -2.36 8.26
C VAL A 192 -23.23 -3.07 7.18
N ARG A 193 -23.99 -4.10 7.56
CA ARG A 193 -24.90 -4.82 6.66
C ARG A 193 -25.94 -3.90 6.03
N GLN A 194 -26.48 -2.94 6.79
CA GLN A 194 -27.52 -2.01 6.32
C GLN A 194 -27.10 -1.20 5.09
N LEU A 195 -25.81 -0.89 4.93
CA LEU A 195 -25.26 -0.20 3.76
C LEU A 195 -25.46 -0.99 2.45
N PHE A 196 -25.57 -2.32 2.56
CA PHE A 196 -25.59 -3.23 1.42
C PHE A 196 -26.91 -3.99 1.33
N LEU A 197 -28.01 -3.42 1.80
CA LEU A 197 -29.35 -3.97 1.62
C LEU A 197 -30.11 -3.24 0.51
N ASP A 198 -30.82 -4.00 -0.31
CA ASP A 198 -31.84 -3.47 -1.20
C ASP A 198 -33.10 -3.06 -0.40
N LYS A 199 -34.06 -2.45 -1.09
CA LYS A 199 -35.35 -2.04 -0.52
C LYS A 199 -36.19 -3.18 0.08
N ASN A 200 -35.88 -4.43 -0.27
CA ASN A 200 -36.56 -5.63 0.21
C ASN A 200 -35.79 -6.32 1.34
N GLY A 201 -34.66 -5.77 1.78
CA GLY A 201 -33.80 -6.35 2.82
C GLY A 201 -32.88 -7.47 2.33
N ASN A 202 -32.69 -7.64 1.01
CA ASN A 202 -31.71 -8.56 0.45
C ASN A 202 -30.35 -7.90 0.32
N LEU A 203 -29.27 -8.67 0.50
CA LEU A 203 -27.93 -8.18 0.22
C LEU A 203 -27.76 -7.83 -1.27
N LEU A 204 -27.17 -6.66 -1.52
CA LEU A 204 -26.76 -6.22 -2.85
C LEU A 204 -25.74 -7.20 -3.44
N LYS A 205 -25.88 -7.43 -4.75
CA LYS A 205 -25.00 -8.29 -5.54
C LYS A 205 -24.21 -7.45 -6.52
N VAL A 206 -23.20 -8.06 -7.13
CA VAL A 206 -22.43 -7.44 -8.22
C VAL A 206 -23.39 -6.90 -9.29
N GLY A 207 -23.19 -5.63 -9.65
CA GLY A 207 -24.03 -4.93 -10.62
C GLY A 207 -25.21 -4.16 -10.03
N ASP A 208 -25.68 -4.49 -8.82
CA ASP A 208 -26.71 -3.70 -8.14
C ASP A 208 -26.15 -2.33 -7.76
N THR A 209 -26.99 -1.30 -7.68
CA THR A 209 -26.55 0.05 -7.33
C THR A 209 -26.39 0.19 -5.82
N VAL A 210 -25.18 0.53 -5.37
CA VAL A 210 -24.89 0.91 -3.98
C VAL A 210 -24.70 2.42 -3.87
N LYS A 211 -25.10 2.99 -2.72
CA LYS A 211 -24.93 4.42 -2.40
C LYS A 211 -24.34 4.58 -1.01
N PHE A 212 -23.60 5.66 -0.83
CA PHE A 212 -22.97 6.04 0.44
C PHE A 212 -23.39 7.47 0.81
N GLU A 213 -24.70 7.74 0.86
CA GLU A 213 -25.24 9.11 0.98
C GLU A 213 -24.74 9.83 2.24
N LYS A 214 -24.72 9.15 3.39
CA LYS A 214 -24.21 9.74 4.64
C LYS A 214 -22.71 10.02 4.61
N LEU A 215 -21.94 9.14 3.98
CA LEU A 215 -20.52 9.39 3.77
C LEU A 215 -20.32 10.55 2.78
N ALA A 216 -21.17 10.70 1.77
CA ALA A 216 -21.13 11.83 0.84
C ALA A 216 -21.34 13.17 1.58
N ASP A 217 -22.32 13.22 2.50
CA ASP A 217 -22.56 14.39 3.36
C ASP A 217 -21.34 14.71 4.23
N THR A 218 -20.76 13.69 4.87
CA THR A 218 -19.53 13.83 5.68
C THR A 218 -18.35 14.33 4.84
N LEU A 219 -18.11 13.75 3.66
CA LEU A 219 -17.05 14.16 2.76
C LEU A 219 -17.26 15.58 2.23
N GLU A 220 -18.51 16.00 2.00
CA GLU A 220 -18.85 17.38 1.60
C GLU A 220 -18.57 18.38 2.72
N ILE A 221 -18.88 18.03 3.97
CA ILE A 221 -18.52 18.85 5.14
C ILE A 221 -16.99 19.00 5.23
N ILE A 222 -16.24 17.90 5.15
CA ILE A 222 -14.76 17.92 5.21
C ILE A 222 -14.16 18.70 4.04
N ALA A 223 -14.72 18.57 2.84
CA ALA A 223 -14.28 19.33 1.66
C ALA A 223 -14.42 20.83 1.87
N ASN A 224 -15.53 21.27 2.48
CA ASN A 224 -15.87 22.68 2.64
C ASN A 224 -15.24 23.33 3.88
N GLN A 225 -15.07 22.58 4.96
CA GLN A 225 -14.64 23.09 6.27
C GLN A 225 -13.20 22.69 6.65
N GLY A 226 -12.57 21.82 5.84
CA GLY A 226 -11.24 21.27 6.14
C GLY A 226 -11.29 20.04 7.04
N ALA A 227 -10.12 19.49 7.35
CA ALA A 227 -9.98 18.25 8.11
C ALA A 227 -10.51 18.35 9.54
N ASP A 228 -10.38 19.51 10.19
CA ASP A 228 -10.85 19.75 11.57
C ASP A 228 -12.34 19.40 11.75
N ALA A 229 -13.16 19.49 10.69
CA ALA A 229 -14.56 19.11 10.74
C ALA A 229 -14.77 17.65 11.19
N PHE A 230 -13.84 16.75 10.85
CA PHE A 230 -13.85 15.34 11.27
C PHE A 230 -13.41 15.13 12.73
N TYR A 231 -12.68 16.08 13.33
CA TYR A 231 -12.02 15.89 14.64
C TYR A 231 -12.61 16.72 15.79
N THR A 232 -13.22 17.88 15.52
CA THR A 232 -13.69 18.80 16.57
C THR A 232 -15.15 19.26 16.41
N GLY A 233 -15.80 18.95 15.29
CA GLY A 233 -17.12 19.48 14.92
C GLY A 233 -18.26 18.46 15.00
N LYS A 234 -19.39 18.79 14.34
CA LYS A 234 -20.59 17.94 14.34
C LYS A 234 -20.34 16.51 13.83
N VAL A 235 -19.49 16.34 12.82
CA VAL A 235 -19.10 15.00 12.32
C VAL A 235 -18.39 14.21 13.43
N ALA A 236 -17.49 14.84 14.18
CA ALA A 236 -16.81 14.21 15.30
C ALA A 236 -17.80 13.82 16.42
N GLU A 237 -18.71 14.73 16.79
CA GLU A 237 -19.76 14.45 17.79
C GLU A 237 -20.64 13.25 17.39
N ASP A 238 -21.08 13.22 16.14
CA ASP A 238 -21.93 12.16 15.60
C ASP A 238 -21.18 10.82 15.52
N LEU A 239 -19.92 10.84 15.09
CA LEU A 239 -19.06 9.66 15.06
C LEU A 239 -18.83 9.07 16.46
N ILE A 240 -18.47 9.92 17.42
CA ILE A 240 -18.25 9.50 18.82
C ILE A 240 -19.55 8.99 19.45
N GLY A 241 -20.68 9.64 19.18
CA GLY A 241 -21.99 9.19 19.62
C GLY A 241 -22.27 7.75 19.16
N ASP A 242 -22.12 7.49 17.86
CA ASP A 242 -22.36 6.16 17.30
C ASP A 242 -21.36 5.10 17.81
N ILE A 243 -20.08 5.47 18.01
CA ILE A 243 -19.07 4.56 18.59
C ILE A 243 -19.44 4.18 20.04
N LYS A 244 -19.89 5.14 20.84
CA LYS A 244 -20.32 4.90 22.23
C LYS A 244 -21.60 4.06 22.30
N GLU A 245 -22.56 4.30 21.40
CA GLU A 245 -23.76 3.47 21.25
C GLU A 245 -23.37 2.01 20.90
N ALA A 246 -22.28 1.81 20.15
CA ALA A 246 -21.69 0.51 19.86
C ALA A 246 -20.77 -0.05 20.98
N GLY A 247 -20.74 0.59 22.16
CA GLY A 247 -19.94 0.16 23.32
C GLY A 247 -18.45 0.48 23.26
N GLY A 248 -18.01 1.33 22.33
CA GLY A 248 -16.62 1.76 22.20
C GLY A 248 -16.20 2.82 23.22
N THR A 249 -14.89 2.93 23.46
CA THR A 249 -14.31 3.85 24.45
C THR A 249 -13.75 5.14 23.85
N LEU A 250 -13.78 5.28 22.52
CA LEU A 250 -13.23 6.45 21.83
C LEU A 250 -14.00 7.72 22.22
N SER A 251 -13.25 8.78 22.50
CA SER A 251 -13.78 10.06 22.98
C SER A 251 -13.51 11.20 22.01
N MET A 252 -14.22 12.32 22.19
CA MET A 252 -13.89 13.57 21.49
C MET A 252 -12.45 13.99 21.74
N LYS A 253 -11.93 13.72 22.95
CA LYS A 253 -10.56 14.08 23.30
C LYS A 253 -9.53 13.29 22.50
N ASP A 254 -9.84 12.04 22.18
CA ASP A 254 -8.98 11.20 21.34
C ASP A 254 -8.86 11.78 19.93
N LEU A 255 -9.99 12.16 19.32
CA LEU A 255 -10.01 12.80 17.99
C LEU A 255 -9.24 14.14 18.00
N GLU A 256 -9.48 14.99 19.00
CA GLU A 256 -8.78 16.27 19.16
C GLU A 256 -7.26 16.12 19.29
N LEU A 257 -6.80 15.09 20.01
CA LEU A 257 -5.39 14.88 20.32
C LEU A 257 -4.63 14.14 19.21
N PHE A 258 -5.33 13.56 18.23
CA PHE A 258 -4.69 12.81 17.16
C PHE A 258 -3.70 13.68 16.39
N LYS A 259 -2.49 13.16 16.18
CA LYS A 259 -1.41 13.84 15.44
C LYS A 259 -0.78 12.91 14.43
N VAL A 260 -0.47 13.50 13.28
CA VAL A 260 0.30 12.86 12.22
C VAL A 260 1.78 13.05 12.49
N THR A 261 2.56 12.00 12.25
CA THR A 261 4.02 12.06 12.34
C THR A 261 4.63 12.28 10.96
N VAL A 262 5.56 13.24 10.84
CA VAL A 262 6.29 13.52 9.60
C VAL A 262 7.78 13.34 9.82
N THR A 263 8.41 12.44 9.06
CA THR A 263 9.84 12.12 9.18
C THR A 263 10.52 12.04 7.82
N ASP A 264 11.85 11.94 7.82
CA ASP A 264 12.59 11.49 6.65
C ASP A 264 12.44 9.96 6.48
N ALA A 265 12.49 9.50 5.23
CA ALA A 265 12.45 8.07 4.92
C ALA A 265 13.74 7.37 5.38
N TRP A 266 13.61 6.13 5.83
CA TRP A 266 14.75 5.23 5.93
C TRP A 266 15.20 4.84 4.53
N THR A 267 16.51 4.75 4.33
CA THR A 267 17.11 4.57 3.00
C THR A 267 18.16 3.48 3.04
N ILE A 268 18.07 2.50 2.14
CA ILE A 268 19.12 1.48 1.95
C ILE A 268 19.54 1.37 0.47
N PRO A 269 20.79 0.96 0.19
CA PRO A 269 21.19 0.61 -1.16
C PRO A 269 20.66 -0.77 -1.57
N LEU A 270 20.07 -0.86 -2.76
CA LEU A 270 19.57 -2.07 -3.37
C LEU A 270 20.02 -2.16 -4.83
N GLY A 271 21.27 -2.62 -5.03
CA GLY A 271 21.90 -2.60 -6.35
C GLY A 271 22.18 -1.16 -6.80
N GLU A 272 21.65 -0.77 -7.96
CA GLU A 272 21.74 0.60 -8.48
C GLU A 272 20.72 1.58 -7.88
N TYR A 273 19.76 1.07 -7.09
CA TYR A 273 18.69 1.86 -6.50
C TYR A 273 19.00 2.24 -5.06
N GLN A 274 18.56 3.43 -4.67
CA GLN A 274 18.28 3.79 -3.29
C GLN A 274 16.81 3.47 -3.01
N MET A 275 16.56 2.59 -2.05
CA MET A 275 15.21 2.23 -1.63
C MET A 275 14.81 3.06 -0.41
N HIS A 276 13.76 3.87 -0.54
CA HIS A 276 13.22 4.74 0.50
C HIS A 276 11.90 4.20 1.02
N PHE A 277 11.77 4.07 2.34
CA PHE A 277 10.59 3.49 2.98
C PHE A 277 10.33 4.08 4.38
N PRO A 278 9.11 3.91 4.94
CA PRO A 278 8.78 4.42 6.25
C PRO A 278 9.52 3.70 7.38
N PRO A 279 9.94 4.40 8.44
CA PRO A 279 10.38 3.77 9.68
C PRO A 279 9.22 3.00 10.37
N PRO A 280 9.53 2.19 11.40
CA PRO A 280 8.51 1.64 12.30
C PRO A 280 7.49 2.69 12.76
N PRO A 281 6.21 2.32 12.96
CA PRO A 281 5.67 0.96 13.02
C PRO A 281 5.38 0.31 11.65
N SER A 282 5.80 0.90 10.53
CA SER A 282 5.69 0.29 9.19
C SER A 282 6.54 -0.97 9.03
N GLY A 283 6.10 -1.85 8.12
CA GLY A 283 6.79 -3.09 7.74
C GLY A 283 8.00 -2.91 6.83
N GLY A 284 8.37 -1.67 6.45
CA GLY A 284 9.46 -1.42 5.51
C GLY A 284 10.82 -2.00 5.95
N ALA A 285 11.11 -2.01 7.25
CA ALA A 285 12.31 -2.62 7.80
C ALA A 285 12.35 -4.16 7.61
N ILE A 286 11.19 -4.83 7.67
CA ILE A 286 11.06 -6.27 7.40
C ILE A 286 11.27 -6.57 5.91
N LEU A 287 10.70 -5.75 5.02
CA LEU A 287 10.94 -5.86 3.58
C LEU A 287 12.43 -5.68 3.25
N SER A 288 13.07 -4.65 3.82
CA SER A 288 14.50 -4.39 3.69
C SER A 288 15.35 -5.58 4.15
N PHE A 289 15.01 -6.21 5.27
CA PHE A 289 15.71 -7.38 5.80
C PHE A 289 15.68 -8.56 4.83
N ILE A 290 14.49 -8.91 4.32
CA ILE A 290 14.31 -10.00 3.36
C ILE A 290 15.15 -9.73 2.10
N LEU A 291 15.10 -8.51 1.57
CA LEU A 291 15.85 -8.13 0.37
C LEU A 291 17.37 -8.11 0.59
N ASN A 292 17.84 -7.68 1.76
CA ASN A 292 19.27 -7.68 2.10
C ASN A 292 19.85 -9.10 2.21
N ILE A 293 19.06 -10.08 2.69
CA ILE A 293 19.45 -11.50 2.64
C ILE A 293 19.55 -11.96 1.19
N MET A 294 18.49 -11.69 0.41
CA MET A 294 18.33 -12.31 -0.91
C MET A 294 19.27 -11.72 -1.97
N LYS A 295 19.61 -10.42 -1.89
CA LYS A 295 20.46 -9.75 -2.91
C LYS A 295 21.85 -10.37 -3.02
N GLU A 296 22.37 -10.91 -1.92
CA GLU A 296 23.71 -11.48 -1.87
C GLU A 296 23.83 -12.85 -2.54
N TYR A 297 22.70 -13.49 -2.90
CA TYR A 297 22.73 -14.72 -3.70
C TYR A 297 22.94 -14.42 -5.20
N THR A 298 23.17 -13.17 -5.59
CA THR A 298 23.47 -12.74 -6.98
C THR A 298 22.45 -13.27 -7.99
N LEU A 299 21.19 -13.12 -7.61
CA LEU A 299 20.03 -13.66 -8.32
C LEU A 299 19.90 -13.09 -9.74
N ASN A 300 19.53 -13.95 -10.70
CA ASN A 300 19.30 -13.59 -12.09
C ASN A 300 18.24 -14.51 -12.73
N SER A 301 17.93 -14.35 -14.03
CA SER A 301 16.90 -15.15 -14.70
C SER A 301 17.16 -16.67 -14.65
N ALA A 302 18.42 -17.12 -14.65
CA ALA A 302 18.76 -18.54 -14.50
C ALA A 302 18.43 -19.08 -13.09
N SER A 303 18.28 -18.19 -12.10
CA SER A 303 17.85 -18.57 -10.74
C SER A 303 16.43 -19.13 -10.69
N LEU A 304 15.61 -18.89 -11.73
CA LEU A 304 14.25 -19.41 -11.86
C LEU A 304 14.16 -20.67 -12.74
N MET A 305 15.29 -21.31 -13.06
CA MET A 305 15.34 -22.48 -13.93
C MET A 305 15.78 -23.75 -13.20
N GLY A 306 15.18 -24.89 -13.56
CA GLY A 306 15.57 -26.22 -13.06
C GLY A 306 15.66 -26.29 -11.54
N LYS A 307 16.68 -26.99 -11.03
CA LYS A 307 16.92 -27.14 -9.57
C LYS A 307 17.22 -25.83 -8.85
N GLN A 308 17.73 -24.83 -9.57
CA GLN A 308 18.03 -23.52 -8.97
C GLN A 308 16.76 -22.77 -8.56
N LYS A 309 15.64 -23.04 -9.25
CA LYS A 309 14.32 -22.48 -8.90
C LYS A 309 13.91 -22.88 -7.49
N THR A 310 13.93 -24.18 -7.18
CA THR A 310 13.63 -24.70 -5.85
C THR A 310 14.56 -24.10 -4.79
N LEU A 311 15.87 -24.08 -5.05
CA LEU A 311 16.84 -23.50 -4.11
C LEU A 311 16.59 -22.00 -3.86
N THR A 312 16.17 -21.26 -4.88
CA THR A 312 15.83 -19.83 -4.76
C THR A 312 14.61 -19.62 -3.88
N TYR A 313 13.54 -20.40 -4.09
CA TYR A 313 12.36 -20.34 -3.23
C TYR A 313 12.65 -20.82 -1.80
N GLN A 314 13.48 -21.85 -1.62
CA GLN A 314 13.92 -22.28 -0.30
C GLN A 314 14.56 -21.13 0.48
N ARG A 315 15.57 -20.48 -0.10
CA ARG A 315 16.26 -19.34 0.52
C ARG A 315 15.33 -18.18 0.84
N TYR A 316 14.43 -17.87 -0.11
CA TYR A 316 13.43 -16.81 0.08
C TYR A 316 12.47 -17.14 1.22
N ILE A 317 11.95 -18.36 1.27
CA ILE A 317 11.02 -18.81 2.31
C ILE A 317 11.70 -18.75 3.68
N GLU A 318 12.92 -19.27 3.80
CA GLU A 318 13.68 -19.24 5.06
C GLU A 318 13.98 -17.80 5.51
N ALA A 319 14.29 -16.89 4.58
CA ALA A 319 14.42 -15.45 4.88
C ALA A 319 13.11 -14.86 5.43
N CYS A 320 11.96 -15.20 4.83
CA CYS A 320 10.64 -14.80 5.33
C CYS A 320 10.35 -15.36 6.73
N LYS A 321 10.72 -16.62 7.01
CA LYS A 321 10.55 -17.23 8.33
C LYS A 321 11.36 -16.53 9.41
N PHE A 322 12.63 -16.19 9.14
CA PHE A 322 13.41 -15.36 10.05
C PHE A 322 12.77 -13.99 10.25
N SER A 323 12.23 -13.39 9.18
CA SER A 323 11.55 -12.11 9.26
C SER A 323 10.31 -12.15 10.19
N ASN A 324 9.59 -13.28 10.25
CA ASN A 324 8.44 -13.44 11.14
C ASN A 324 8.83 -13.35 12.63
N GLY A 325 9.99 -13.90 13.00
CA GLY A 325 10.54 -13.76 14.36
C GLY A 325 10.94 -12.35 14.75
N LEU A 326 11.13 -11.47 13.75
CA LEU A 326 11.52 -10.07 13.94
C LEU A 326 10.33 -9.11 14.04
N ARG A 327 9.12 -9.51 13.62
CA ARG A 327 7.94 -8.63 13.54
C ARG A 327 7.54 -8.00 14.88
N LYS A 328 7.77 -8.68 16.01
CA LYS A 328 7.53 -8.15 17.37
C LYS A 328 8.36 -6.90 17.71
N TYR A 329 9.43 -6.64 16.96
CA TYR A 329 10.30 -5.47 17.15
C TYR A 329 9.93 -4.29 16.24
N ILE A 330 8.92 -4.44 15.37
CA ILE A 330 8.35 -3.33 14.62
C ILE A 330 7.36 -2.64 15.55
N ARG A 331 7.80 -1.60 16.27
CA ARG A 331 7.00 -0.87 17.26
C ARG A 331 7.03 0.62 16.99
N ASP A 332 6.09 1.34 17.58
CA ASP A 332 6.11 2.80 17.56
C ASP A 332 7.41 3.32 18.22
N PRO A 333 8.26 4.06 17.48
CA PRO A 333 9.53 4.55 18.00
C PRO A 333 9.38 5.57 19.14
N HIS A 334 8.19 6.16 19.34
CA HIS A 334 7.94 7.06 20.47
C HIS A 334 7.75 6.31 21.80
N PHE A 335 7.37 5.03 21.74
CA PHE A 335 7.04 4.21 22.92
C PHE A 335 8.02 3.06 23.15
N ASN A 336 8.88 2.75 22.16
CA ASN A 336 9.94 1.76 22.30
C ASN A 336 11.32 2.41 22.14
N SER A 337 12.12 2.37 23.21
CA SER A 337 13.42 3.04 23.29
C SER A 337 14.57 2.31 22.59
N GLU A 338 14.41 1.04 22.21
CA GLU A 338 15.44 0.30 21.48
C GLU A 338 15.15 0.33 19.97
N PRO A 339 15.96 1.00 19.14
CA PRO A 339 15.76 1.04 17.68
C PRO A 339 16.23 -0.27 17.03
N ARG A 340 15.85 -1.43 17.59
CA ARG A 340 16.27 -2.75 17.10
C ARG A 340 15.90 -2.96 15.63
N ALA A 341 14.77 -2.39 15.21
CA ALA A 341 14.35 -2.40 13.82
C ALA A 341 15.34 -1.71 12.86
N LEU A 342 16.18 -0.78 13.33
CA LEU A 342 17.22 -0.17 12.50
C LEU A 342 18.25 -1.21 12.05
N LYS A 343 18.59 -2.18 12.90
CA LYS A 343 19.52 -3.27 12.55
C LYS A 343 19.02 -4.10 11.38
N PHE A 344 17.70 -4.15 11.14
CA PHE A 344 17.11 -4.92 10.04
C PHE A 344 17.49 -4.33 8.67
N THR A 345 17.90 -3.06 8.65
CA THR A 345 18.37 -2.35 7.46
C THR A 345 19.85 -2.55 7.17
N GLU A 346 20.60 -3.09 8.14
CA GLU A 346 22.06 -3.27 8.04
C GLU A 346 22.41 -4.58 7.32
N GLN A 347 23.38 -4.53 6.40
CA GLN A 347 23.80 -5.72 5.66
C GLN A 347 24.38 -6.81 6.56
N GLN A 348 25.21 -6.44 7.55
CA GLN A 348 25.84 -7.40 8.46
C GLN A 348 24.81 -8.20 9.27
N PHE A 349 23.70 -7.57 9.63
CA PHE A 349 22.60 -8.25 10.30
C PHE A 349 21.95 -9.28 9.38
N ALA A 350 21.67 -8.92 8.13
CA ALA A 350 21.16 -9.87 7.13
C ALA A 350 22.16 -11.02 6.85
N ASP A 351 23.46 -10.74 6.79
CA ASP A 351 24.50 -11.76 6.55
C ASP A 351 24.54 -12.83 7.65
N HIS A 352 24.32 -12.43 8.91
CA HIS A 352 24.20 -13.36 10.03
C HIS A 352 23.08 -14.38 9.81
N PHE A 353 21.88 -13.91 9.46
CA PHE A 353 20.74 -14.80 9.19
C PHE A 353 20.90 -15.60 7.90
N ARG A 354 21.49 -15.01 6.86
CA ARG A 354 21.81 -15.71 5.61
C ARG A 354 22.71 -16.92 5.87
N ALA A 355 23.69 -16.82 6.77
CA ALA A 355 24.57 -17.92 7.14
C ALA A 355 23.85 -19.06 7.88
N MET A 356 22.67 -18.79 8.43
CA MET A 356 21.82 -19.77 9.11
C MET A 356 20.85 -20.48 8.15
N ILE A 357 20.67 -19.99 6.92
CA ILE A 357 19.71 -20.58 5.96
C ILE A 357 20.23 -21.93 5.44
N SER A 358 19.50 -23.00 5.74
CA SER A 358 19.71 -24.32 5.14
C SER A 358 19.16 -24.37 3.71
N SER A 359 19.86 -25.06 2.80
CA SER A 359 19.51 -25.13 1.38
C SER A 359 18.50 -26.22 1.01
N ASN A 360 18.18 -27.13 1.95
CA ASN A 360 17.40 -28.34 1.71
C ASN A 360 16.61 -28.84 2.93
N GLU A 361 16.44 -28.00 3.95
CA GLU A 361 15.66 -28.31 5.15
C GLU A 361 15.12 -27.02 5.78
N THR A 362 14.08 -27.15 6.61
CA THR A 362 13.58 -26.11 7.53
C THR A 362 13.68 -26.58 8.97
N HIS A 363 13.71 -25.62 9.89
CA HIS A 363 13.73 -25.85 11.33
C HIS A 363 12.36 -25.60 11.97
N ASP A 364 12.27 -25.80 13.29
CA ASP A 364 11.08 -25.51 14.08
C ASP A 364 10.90 -24.00 14.38
N ALA A 365 9.78 -23.63 15.00
CA ALA A 365 9.47 -22.24 15.33
C ALA A 365 10.47 -21.60 16.31
N GLN A 366 11.12 -22.39 17.17
CA GLN A 366 12.09 -21.89 18.15
C GLN A 366 13.34 -21.38 17.44
N TYR A 367 13.78 -22.08 16.39
CA TYR A 367 14.92 -21.67 15.57
C TYR A 367 14.75 -20.26 14.97
N TYR A 368 13.54 -19.94 14.51
CA TYR A 368 13.23 -18.62 13.94
C TYR A 368 12.80 -17.58 14.98
N ASN A 369 12.79 -17.90 16.29
CA ASN A 369 12.35 -17.01 17.38
C ASN A 369 10.92 -16.47 17.20
N ILE A 370 10.01 -17.32 16.71
CA ILE A 370 8.64 -16.90 16.44
C ILE A 370 7.81 -16.88 17.71
N ALA A 371 7.16 -15.74 17.94
CA ALA A 371 6.01 -15.65 18.82
C ALA A 371 4.75 -15.74 17.94
N PRO A 372 3.77 -16.61 18.25
CA PRO A 372 2.52 -16.65 17.51
C PRO A 372 1.86 -15.27 17.51
N TYR A 373 1.55 -14.75 16.33
CA TYR A 373 0.79 -13.52 16.14
C TYR A 373 -0.32 -13.76 15.12
N LEU A 374 -1.26 -12.82 15.02
CA LEU A 374 -2.38 -12.94 14.10
C LEU A 374 -2.03 -12.33 12.75
N ASP A 375 -2.21 -13.13 11.70
CA ASP A 375 -2.21 -12.58 10.35
C ASP A 375 -3.41 -11.67 10.13
N THR A 376 -3.28 -10.72 9.22
CA THR A 376 -4.37 -9.79 8.89
C THR A 376 -4.68 -9.83 7.40
N MET A 377 -5.90 -9.46 7.01
CA MET A 377 -6.37 -9.46 5.63
C MET A 377 -7.16 -8.18 5.34
N GLY A 378 -6.66 -7.32 4.45
CA GLY A 378 -7.31 -6.06 4.07
C GLY A 378 -6.35 -5.12 3.34
N THR A 379 -6.51 -3.81 3.54
CA THR A 379 -5.64 -2.73 3.01
C THR A 379 -5.83 -2.42 1.51
N THR A 380 -5.48 -1.21 1.10
CA THR A 380 -5.29 -0.81 -0.30
C THR A 380 -3.91 -0.17 -0.49
N HIS A 381 -3.43 -0.11 -1.73
CA HIS A 381 -2.24 0.64 -2.08
C HIS A 381 -2.47 1.50 -3.33
N VAL A 382 -1.93 2.72 -3.33
CA VAL A 382 -1.91 3.62 -4.48
C VAL A 382 -0.48 4.07 -4.75
N SER A 383 -0.04 3.91 -6.00
CA SER A 383 1.23 4.42 -6.50
C SER A 383 0.99 5.50 -7.56
N VAL A 384 1.70 6.62 -7.45
CA VAL A 384 1.56 7.79 -8.35
C VAL A 384 2.91 8.32 -8.77
N ILE A 385 3.07 8.63 -10.05
CA ILE A 385 4.11 9.54 -10.56
C ILE A 385 3.41 10.67 -11.31
N ALA A 386 3.71 11.91 -10.94
CA ALA A 386 3.22 13.11 -11.62
C ALA A 386 4.20 13.64 -12.68
N GLU A 387 3.72 14.57 -13.50
CA GLU A 387 4.47 15.13 -14.63
C GLU A 387 5.76 15.84 -14.22
N ASP A 388 5.75 16.50 -13.06
CA ASP A 388 6.92 17.19 -12.50
C ASP A 388 7.94 16.26 -11.83
N GLY A 389 7.72 14.94 -11.91
CA GLY A 389 8.59 13.93 -11.31
C GLY A 389 8.36 13.69 -9.82
N THR A 390 7.43 14.41 -9.18
CA THR A 390 6.98 14.04 -7.83
C THR A 390 6.31 12.68 -7.84
N ALA A 391 6.48 11.93 -6.75
CA ALA A 391 6.01 10.56 -6.65
C ALA A 391 5.44 10.25 -5.27
N VAL A 392 4.42 9.41 -5.21
CA VAL A 392 3.76 9.00 -3.97
C VAL A 392 3.50 7.52 -3.99
N SER A 393 4.06 6.81 -3.02
CA SER A 393 3.64 5.46 -2.64
C SER A 393 2.85 5.59 -1.35
N VAL A 394 1.57 5.20 -1.34
CA VAL A 394 0.72 5.29 -0.14
C VAL A 394 -0.09 4.02 0.08
N THR A 395 -0.01 3.51 1.30
CA THR A 395 -0.81 2.37 1.75
C THR A 395 -1.79 2.84 2.82
N SER A 396 -3.06 2.45 2.69
CA SER A 396 -4.16 2.87 3.56
C SER A 396 -5.03 1.66 3.93
N THR A 397 -5.58 1.65 5.14
CA THR A 397 -6.27 0.49 5.68
C THR A 397 -7.29 0.85 6.77
N ILE A 398 -8.24 -0.06 6.99
CA ILE A 398 -9.06 -0.15 8.21
C ILE A 398 -8.77 -1.50 8.92
N ASN A 399 -7.53 -1.97 8.82
CA ASN A 399 -7.08 -3.35 9.07
C ASN A 399 -7.88 -4.45 8.35
N HIS A 400 -8.81 -5.14 9.02
CA HIS A 400 -9.50 -6.31 8.48
C HIS A 400 -10.58 -5.94 7.47
N MET A 401 -11.16 -6.94 6.79
CA MET A 401 -12.28 -6.74 5.87
C MET A 401 -13.48 -6.12 6.62
N PHE A 402 -13.82 -4.87 6.26
CA PHE A 402 -14.78 -4.00 6.95
C PHE A 402 -14.40 -3.61 8.39
N GLY A 403 -13.10 -3.67 8.72
CA GLY A 403 -12.52 -3.28 10.00
C GLY A 403 -13.17 -3.95 11.19
N SER A 404 -13.57 -3.15 12.18
CA SER A 404 -14.29 -3.60 13.38
C SER A 404 -15.72 -4.08 13.09
N ARG A 405 -16.21 -3.84 11.86
CA ARG A 405 -17.61 -3.97 11.44
C ARG A 405 -18.57 -3.03 12.18
N VAL A 406 -18.02 -2.06 12.93
CA VAL A 406 -18.76 -0.93 13.46
C VAL A 406 -18.91 0.11 12.35
N PHE A 407 -20.15 0.56 12.17
CA PHE A 407 -20.53 1.55 11.17
C PHE A 407 -21.29 2.68 11.87
N SER A 408 -20.90 3.92 11.60
CA SER A 408 -21.60 5.11 12.11
C SER A 408 -22.71 5.52 11.13
N PRO A 409 -24.00 5.25 11.42
CA PRO A 409 -25.10 5.64 10.54
C PRO A 409 -25.25 7.17 10.39
N LYS A 410 -24.80 7.96 11.38
CA LYS A 410 -24.88 9.43 11.30
C LYS A 410 -23.84 10.01 10.33
N THR A 411 -22.67 9.38 10.20
CA THR A 411 -21.55 9.90 9.39
C THR A 411 -21.24 9.08 8.13
N GLY A 412 -21.73 7.84 8.04
CA GLY A 412 -21.40 6.92 6.95
C GLY A 412 -20.01 6.26 7.06
N VAL A 413 -19.34 6.38 8.21
CA VAL A 413 -17.96 5.89 8.39
C VAL A 413 -17.95 4.44 8.87
N ILE A 414 -17.12 3.60 8.23
CA ILE A 414 -16.76 2.25 8.69
C ILE A 414 -15.47 2.36 9.51
N LEU A 415 -15.46 1.82 10.72
CA LEU A 415 -14.36 1.99 11.66
C LEU A 415 -13.36 0.83 11.58
N ASN A 416 -12.07 1.18 11.67
CA ASN A 416 -10.97 0.23 11.75
C ASN A 416 -11.07 -0.72 12.96
N ASN A 417 -10.29 -1.80 12.92
CA ASN A 417 -9.97 -2.63 14.08
C ASN A 417 -8.45 -2.69 14.29
N GLU A 418 -7.76 -1.55 14.14
CA GLU A 418 -6.31 -1.50 14.03
C GLU A 418 -5.60 -1.94 15.32
N LEU A 419 -6.24 -1.83 16.50
CA LEU A 419 -5.64 -2.29 17.75
C LEU A 419 -5.43 -3.81 17.78
N ALA A 420 -6.12 -4.57 16.91
CA ALA A 420 -5.89 -6.00 16.77
C ALA A 420 -4.47 -6.34 16.28
N ASP A 421 -3.77 -5.39 15.64
CA ASP A 421 -2.40 -5.62 15.17
C ASP A 421 -1.39 -5.82 16.31
N PHE A 422 -1.71 -5.40 17.54
CA PHE A 422 -0.89 -5.67 18.72
C PHE A 422 -0.91 -7.15 19.14
N CYS A 423 -1.93 -7.92 18.76
CA CYS A 423 -2.08 -9.32 19.17
C CYS A 423 -0.87 -10.18 18.77
N GLY A 424 -0.18 -10.73 19.78
CA GLY A 424 1.03 -11.56 19.60
C GLY A 424 2.29 -10.79 19.20
N LYS A 425 2.21 -9.46 19.08
CA LYS A 425 3.35 -8.56 18.80
C LYS A 425 3.65 -7.61 19.97
N ALA A 426 2.83 -7.68 21.02
CA ALA A 426 2.84 -6.80 22.18
C ALA A 426 2.52 -7.58 23.45
N ASP A 427 3.21 -7.27 24.54
CA ASP A 427 2.82 -7.74 25.87
C ASP A 427 1.84 -6.77 26.55
N HIS A 428 1.92 -5.49 26.21
CA HIS A 428 1.02 -4.43 26.66
C HIS A 428 0.90 -3.34 25.58
N ILE A 429 -0.12 -2.49 25.73
CA ILE A 429 -0.38 -1.32 24.87
C ILE A 429 -0.43 -0.05 25.72
N VAL A 430 -0.07 1.08 25.13
CA VAL A 430 -0.07 2.39 25.81
C VAL A 430 -0.94 3.38 25.04
N ALA A 431 -1.67 4.24 25.74
CA ALA A 431 -2.44 5.32 25.12
C ALA A 431 -1.57 6.16 24.19
N GLY A 432 -2.07 6.45 22.98
CA GLY A 432 -1.36 7.18 21.95
C GLY A 432 -0.36 6.34 21.12
N GLU A 433 -0.09 5.09 21.51
CA GLU A 433 0.83 4.22 20.75
C GLU A 433 0.22 3.80 19.41
N GLN A 434 1.02 3.81 18.35
CA GLN A 434 0.62 3.29 17.04
C GLN A 434 0.80 1.75 16.93
N PRO A 435 -0.21 1.00 16.46
CA PRO A 435 -0.09 -0.44 16.25
C PRO A 435 0.97 -0.80 15.20
N PRO A 436 1.69 -1.92 15.39
CA PRO A 436 2.63 -2.46 14.40
C PRO A 436 1.93 -2.72 13.06
N SER A 437 2.65 -2.61 11.95
CA SER A 437 2.08 -2.75 10.61
C SER A 437 2.97 -3.54 9.65
N SER A 438 2.34 -4.19 8.67
CA SER A 438 3.03 -4.77 7.50
C SER A 438 3.09 -3.82 6.30
N MET A 439 2.39 -2.67 6.36
CA MET A 439 2.38 -1.68 5.27
C MET A 439 3.81 -1.25 4.95
N SER A 440 4.19 -1.34 3.67
CA SER A 440 5.55 -1.05 3.19
C SER A 440 5.48 -0.26 1.87
N PRO A 441 4.97 0.99 1.85
CA PRO A 441 4.98 1.84 0.67
C PRO A 441 6.41 2.34 0.37
N VAL A 442 6.95 2.02 -0.80
CA VAL A 442 8.35 2.26 -1.15
C VAL A 442 8.49 3.15 -2.39
N VAL A 443 9.52 4.00 -2.39
CA VAL A 443 10.05 4.65 -3.59
C VAL A 443 11.49 4.20 -3.80
N LEU A 444 11.80 3.65 -4.98
CA LEU A 444 13.16 3.31 -5.40
C LEU A 444 13.63 4.33 -6.43
N GLN A 445 14.81 4.89 -6.21
CA GLN A 445 15.41 5.88 -7.09
C GLN A 445 16.78 5.42 -7.58
N SER A 446 17.00 5.44 -8.89
CA SER A 446 18.32 5.34 -9.51
C SER A 446 18.63 6.60 -10.31
N LYS A 447 19.77 6.62 -11.01
CA LYS A 447 20.13 7.74 -11.88
C LYS A 447 19.13 7.98 -13.02
N TYR A 448 18.47 6.93 -13.49
CA TYR A 448 17.61 6.98 -14.69
C TYR A 448 16.16 6.57 -14.42
N LYS A 449 15.89 5.92 -13.28
CA LYS A 449 14.60 5.30 -13.00
C LYS A 449 14.05 5.71 -11.64
N THR A 450 12.73 5.84 -11.59
CA THR A 450 11.97 5.94 -10.36
C THR A 450 10.91 4.86 -10.36
N LEU A 451 10.93 3.97 -9.38
CA LEU A 451 9.89 2.96 -9.16
C LEU A 451 9.15 3.27 -7.86
N VAL A 452 7.85 3.51 -8.00
CA VAL A 452 6.91 3.74 -6.89
C VAL A 452 6.10 2.46 -6.75
N ILE A 453 6.14 1.84 -5.58
CA ILE A 453 5.57 0.50 -5.41
C ILE A 453 5.12 0.29 -3.97
N GLY A 454 4.06 -0.49 -3.81
CA GLY A 454 3.57 -0.91 -2.50
C GLY A 454 2.49 -1.98 -2.64
N GLY A 455 2.16 -2.60 -1.52
CA GLY A 455 1.26 -3.74 -1.48
C GLY A 455 0.08 -3.55 -0.53
N SER A 456 -0.95 -4.37 -0.74
CA SER A 456 -2.03 -4.64 0.20
C SER A 456 -2.15 -6.15 0.49
N GLY A 457 -3.05 -6.54 1.39
CA GLY A 457 -3.22 -7.92 1.85
C GLY A 457 -2.74 -8.19 3.28
N GLY A 458 -2.71 -7.16 4.14
CA GLY A 458 -2.31 -7.29 5.54
C GLY A 458 -0.92 -7.91 5.71
N SER A 459 -0.84 -9.06 6.39
CA SER A 459 0.43 -9.80 6.57
C SER A 459 1.13 -10.19 5.27
N MET A 460 0.39 -10.30 4.16
CA MET A 460 0.95 -10.71 2.87
C MET A 460 1.76 -9.62 2.18
N ILE A 461 1.70 -8.37 2.64
CA ILE A 461 2.32 -7.20 1.98
C ILE A 461 3.83 -7.40 1.79
N THR A 462 4.58 -7.70 2.85
CA THR A 462 6.06 -7.78 2.78
C THR A 462 6.51 -8.90 1.86
N THR A 463 5.78 -10.02 1.85
CA THR A 463 6.03 -11.19 0.99
C THR A 463 5.75 -10.85 -0.49
N GLY A 464 4.58 -10.29 -0.79
CA GLY A 464 4.23 -9.90 -2.16
C GLY A 464 5.18 -8.86 -2.72
N MET A 465 5.56 -7.88 -1.90
CA MET A 465 6.53 -6.85 -2.24
C MET A 465 7.92 -7.43 -2.52
N ALA A 466 8.42 -8.31 -1.65
CA ALA A 466 9.74 -8.93 -1.82
C ALA A 466 9.81 -9.75 -3.11
N LEU A 467 8.83 -10.63 -3.37
CA LEU A 467 8.79 -11.41 -4.62
C LEU A 467 8.69 -10.52 -5.86
N THR A 468 7.85 -9.47 -5.83
CA THR A 468 7.70 -8.56 -6.96
C THR A 468 9.01 -7.82 -7.26
N LEU A 469 9.68 -7.30 -6.22
CA LEU A 469 10.97 -6.61 -6.37
C LEU A 469 12.05 -7.58 -6.86
N MET A 470 12.13 -8.79 -6.34
CA MET A 470 13.07 -9.83 -6.82
C MET A 470 12.81 -10.17 -8.30
N ASN A 471 11.54 -10.37 -8.67
CA ASN A 471 11.11 -10.65 -10.04
C ASN A 471 11.55 -9.56 -11.00
N HIS A 472 11.26 -8.32 -10.67
CA HIS A 472 11.51 -7.19 -11.55
C HIS A 472 12.98 -6.80 -11.58
N LEU A 473 13.61 -6.62 -10.41
CA LEU A 473 14.95 -6.04 -10.31
C LEU A 473 16.05 -7.06 -10.62
N TRP A 474 15.83 -8.35 -10.33
CA TRP A 474 16.89 -9.36 -10.40
C TRP A 474 16.60 -10.45 -11.42
N PHE A 475 15.38 -10.96 -11.50
CA PHE A 475 15.05 -12.05 -12.42
C PHE A 475 14.76 -11.58 -13.86
N GLY A 476 14.79 -10.27 -14.12
CA GLY A 476 14.64 -9.70 -15.45
C GLY A 476 13.21 -9.70 -16.01
N LYS A 477 12.20 -9.84 -15.14
CA LYS A 477 10.80 -9.74 -15.53
C LYS A 477 10.41 -8.27 -15.75
N SER A 478 9.55 -8.02 -16.72
CA SER A 478 8.86 -6.73 -16.82
C SER A 478 8.04 -6.45 -15.57
N LEU A 479 7.67 -5.19 -15.31
CA LEU A 479 6.90 -4.83 -14.12
C LEU A 479 5.55 -5.57 -14.05
N GLU A 480 4.90 -5.77 -15.21
CA GLU A 480 3.65 -6.52 -15.33
C GLU A 480 3.84 -8.01 -15.00
N GLU A 481 4.85 -8.67 -15.59
CA GLU A 481 5.16 -10.07 -15.31
C GLU A 481 5.61 -10.30 -13.86
N ALA A 482 6.25 -9.30 -13.25
CA ALA A 482 6.72 -9.37 -11.87
C ALA A 482 5.57 -9.35 -10.86
N ILE A 483 4.56 -8.49 -11.08
CA ILE A 483 3.34 -8.40 -10.27
C ILE A 483 2.43 -9.61 -10.51
N ALA A 484 2.28 -10.04 -11.76
CA ALA A 484 1.43 -11.17 -12.13
C ALA A 484 2.00 -12.54 -11.72
N ALA A 485 3.27 -12.63 -11.37
CA ALA A 485 3.91 -13.90 -11.00
C ALA A 485 3.20 -14.57 -9.80
N PRO A 486 3.04 -15.91 -9.79
CA PRO A 486 2.49 -16.64 -8.64
C PRO A 486 3.31 -16.43 -7.37
N VAL A 487 2.64 -16.24 -6.25
CA VAL A 487 3.29 -16.02 -4.95
C VAL A 487 3.23 -17.22 -4.02
N VAL A 488 4.19 -17.26 -3.10
CA VAL A 488 4.14 -18.08 -1.89
C VAL A 488 4.08 -17.15 -0.68
N PHE A 489 3.06 -17.31 0.15
CA PHE A 489 2.91 -16.65 1.43
C PHE A 489 3.43 -17.54 2.56
N VAL A 490 4.33 -16.99 3.37
CA VAL A 490 4.80 -17.60 4.62
C VAL A 490 4.02 -16.96 5.75
N ASP A 491 3.11 -17.70 6.36
CA ASP A 491 2.21 -17.17 7.37
C ASP A 491 2.87 -16.99 8.74
N SER A 492 2.14 -16.43 9.71
CA SER A 492 2.60 -16.20 11.08
C SER A 492 3.08 -17.46 11.83
N LYS A 493 2.73 -18.65 11.36
CA LYS A 493 3.13 -19.96 11.91
C LYS A 493 4.20 -20.64 11.05
N ASN A 494 4.76 -19.93 10.08
CA ASN A 494 5.70 -20.45 9.07
C ASN A 494 5.12 -21.53 8.14
N ALA A 495 3.80 -21.69 8.08
CA ALA A 495 3.19 -22.54 7.07
C ALA A 495 3.23 -21.83 5.70
N LEU A 496 3.42 -22.61 4.66
CA LEU A 496 3.51 -22.12 3.28
C LEU A 496 2.15 -22.23 2.61
N LYS A 497 1.73 -21.13 1.98
CA LYS A 497 0.47 -21.04 1.23
C LYS A 497 0.79 -20.56 -0.18
N PHE A 498 0.46 -21.37 -1.17
CA PHE A 498 0.80 -21.11 -2.57
C PHE A 498 -0.42 -20.75 -3.39
N GLU A 499 -0.25 -19.84 -4.34
CA GLU A 499 -1.30 -19.60 -5.34
C GLU A 499 -1.57 -20.83 -6.21
N PRO A 500 -2.80 -20.98 -6.75
CA PRO A 500 -3.18 -22.17 -7.51
C PRO A 500 -2.25 -22.51 -8.69
N ASP A 501 -1.71 -21.50 -9.36
CA ASP A 501 -0.84 -21.65 -10.54
C ASP A 501 0.65 -21.71 -10.18
N PHE A 502 1.00 -21.88 -8.91
CA PHE A 502 2.38 -22.04 -8.48
C PHE A 502 2.98 -23.37 -8.96
N ASP A 503 4.28 -23.39 -9.18
CA ASP A 503 5.00 -24.55 -9.71
C ASP A 503 4.94 -25.75 -8.74
N LYS A 504 4.18 -26.79 -9.14
CA LYS A 504 3.96 -27.99 -8.33
C LYS A 504 5.24 -28.76 -7.99
N ALA A 505 6.23 -28.75 -8.87
CA ALA A 505 7.50 -29.42 -8.60
C ALA A 505 8.26 -28.71 -7.46
N VAL A 506 8.25 -27.37 -7.46
CA VAL A 506 8.83 -26.58 -6.37
C VAL A 506 8.07 -26.84 -5.06
N VAL A 507 6.74 -26.88 -5.09
CA VAL A 507 5.93 -27.17 -3.88
C VAL A 507 6.29 -28.54 -3.29
N GLU A 508 6.44 -29.56 -4.14
CA GLU A 508 6.77 -30.91 -3.69
C GLU A 508 8.19 -31.00 -3.12
N ASP A 509 9.17 -30.36 -3.77
CA ASP A 509 10.53 -30.28 -3.24
C ASP A 509 10.56 -29.58 -1.85
N LEU A 510 9.80 -28.50 -1.67
CA LEU A 510 9.71 -27.78 -0.40
C LEU A 510 9.07 -28.63 0.70
N LYS A 511 8.06 -29.46 0.38
CA LYS A 511 7.52 -30.45 1.32
C LYS A 511 8.58 -31.48 1.71
N ASN A 512 9.37 -31.95 0.75
CA ASN A 512 10.47 -32.88 1.00
C ASN A 512 11.59 -32.27 1.86
N PHE A 513 11.74 -30.94 1.83
CA PHE A 513 12.61 -30.19 2.76
C PHE A 513 11.98 -29.98 4.14
N GLY A 514 10.78 -30.51 4.40
CA GLY A 514 10.10 -30.48 5.70
C GLY A 514 9.15 -29.31 5.90
N HIS A 515 8.85 -28.52 4.87
CA HIS A 515 7.93 -27.39 5.02
C HIS A 515 6.48 -27.85 5.15
N THR A 516 5.78 -27.30 6.14
CA THR A 516 4.32 -27.42 6.24
C THR A 516 3.66 -26.58 5.17
N VAL A 517 2.80 -27.20 4.36
CA VAL A 517 2.01 -26.53 3.32
C VAL A 517 0.54 -26.58 3.71
N GLU A 518 -0.12 -25.43 3.67
CA GLU A 518 -1.53 -25.28 3.98
C GLU A 518 -2.29 -24.65 2.80
N ASP A 519 -3.58 -24.94 2.73
CA ASP A 519 -4.46 -24.35 1.73
C ASP A 519 -4.81 -22.90 2.10
N GLN A 520 -4.83 -22.04 1.08
CA GLN A 520 -5.31 -20.66 1.21
C GLN A 520 -6.33 -20.39 0.13
N LYS A 521 -7.55 -20.08 0.55
CA LYS A 521 -8.66 -19.83 -0.37
C LYS A 521 -8.48 -18.54 -1.16
N TYR A 522 -7.88 -17.52 -0.54
CA TYR A 522 -7.79 -16.19 -1.12
C TYR A 522 -6.39 -15.59 -0.97
N PHE A 523 -5.85 -15.10 -2.08
CA PHE A 523 -4.59 -14.39 -2.17
C PHE A 523 -4.87 -12.92 -2.47
N TYR A 524 -4.49 -12.06 -1.52
CA TYR A 524 -4.69 -10.61 -1.62
C TYR A 524 -3.38 -9.83 -1.50
N ASN A 525 -2.24 -10.48 -1.75
CA ASN A 525 -0.90 -9.89 -1.90
C ASN A 525 -0.78 -8.98 -3.14
N VAL A 526 -1.71 -8.05 -3.26
CA VAL A 526 -1.89 -7.16 -4.41
C VAL A 526 -0.79 -6.11 -4.38
N VAL A 527 -0.06 -5.96 -5.48
CA VAL A 527 0.99 -4.95 -5.64
C VAL A 527 0.63 -3.98 -6.76
N ASN A 528 0.55 -2.69 -6.44
CA ASN A 528 0.39 -1.65 -7.45
C ASN A 528 1.69 -0.87 -7.57
N ALA A 529 2.10 -0.56 -8.80
CA ALA A 529 3.36 0.10 -9.07
C ALA A 529 3.31 1.05 -10.25
N VAL A 530 4.15 2.08 -10.20
CA VAL A 530 4.42 3.01 -11.31
C VAL A 530 5.93 3.15 -11.45
N GLU A 531 6.48 2.78 -12.59
CA GLU A 531 7.89 2.95 -12.94
C GLU A 531 8.02 4.02 -14.03
N LYS A 532 8.93 4.98 -13.83
CA LYS A 532 9.36 5.93 -14.85
C LYS A 532 10.77 5.55 -15.31
N ASP A 533 10.92 5.28 -16.60
CA ASP A 533 12.19 5.00 -17.28
C ASP A 533 12.30 5.89 -18.53
N ILE A 534 13.32 6.77 -18.55
CA ILE A 534 13.72 7.64 -19.69
C ILE A 534 12.51 8.17 -20.50
N GLY A 535 11.65 8.96 -19.84
CA GLY A 535 10.53 9.65 -20.49
C GLY A 535 9.29 8.80 -20.79
N CYS A 536 9.30 7.53 -20.41
CA CYS A 536 8.16 6.61 -20.47
C CYS A 536 7.76 6.18 -19.05
N ILE A 537 6.45 5.99 -18.81
CA ILE A 537 5.89 5.60 -17.52
C ILE A 537 5.08 4.33 -17.67
N GLN A 538 5.56 3.22 -17.11
CA GLN A 538 4.78 2.00 -16.98
C GLN A 538 4.03 2.02 -15.66
N ALA A 539 2.73 1.76 -15.67
CA ALA A 539 1.94 1.63 -14.45
C ALA A 539 1.12 0.34 -14.49
N VAL A 540 1.17 -0.40 -13.39
CA VAL A 540 0.56 -1.72 -13.26
C VAL A 540 -0.24 -1.76 -11.97
N SER A 541 -1.50 -2.13 -12.09
CA SER A 541 -2.34 -2.49 -10.95
C SER A 541 -2.56 -4.00 -10.95
N ASP A 542 -2.49 -4.64 -9.78
CA ASP A 542 -2.59 -6.09 -9.68
C ASP A 542 -3.99 -6.60 -10.05
N SER A 543 -4.03 -7.64 -10.89
CA SER A 543 -5.25 -8.27 -11.37
C SER A 543 -5.96 -9.11 -10.29
N ARG A 544 -5.30 -9.46 -9.18
CA ARG A 544 -5.93 -10.17 -8.03
C ARG A 544 -7.09 -9.38 -7.42
N LYS A 545 -7.02 -8.05 -7.46
CA LYS A 545 -8.12 -7.12 -7.13
C LYS A 545 -8.77 -6.49 -8.36
N MET A 546 -8.56 -7.04 -9.55
CA MET A 546 -9.11 -6.51 -10.80
C MET A 546 -8.75 -5.02 -11.01
N GLY A 547 -7.63 -4.57 -10.45
CA GLY A 547 -7.17 -3.20 -10.58
C GLY A 547 -6.74 -2.90 -12.01
N LYS A 548 -6.81 -1.63 -12.40
CA LYS A 548 -6.18 -1.15 -13.64
C LYS A 548 -5.61 0.24 -13.40
N ALA A 549 -4.39 0.45 -13.88
CA ALA A 549 -3.75 1.75 -13.83
C ALA A 549 -4.33 2.71 -14.87
N ALA A 550 -4.13 4.01 -14.67
CA ALA A 550 -4.52 5.06 -15.60
C ALA A 550 -3.45 6.16 -15.65
N GLY A 551 -3.16 6.67 -16.85
CA GLY A 551 -2.20 7.75 -17.07
C GLY A 551 -2.46 8.46 -18.40
N TYR A 552 -1.57 9.39 -18.77
CA TYR A 552 -1.65 10.16 -20.03
C TYR A 552 -0.28 10.59 -20.56
#